data_AF-A0A8K0SQB5-F1
#
_entry.id   AF-A0A8K0SQB5-F1
#
_cell.length_a   1.000
_cell.length_b   1.000
_cell.length_c   1.000
_cell.angle_alpha   90.00
_cell.angle_beta   90.00
_cell.angle_gamma   90.00
#
_symmetry.space_group_name_H-M   'P 1'
#
loop_
_entity.id
_entity.type
_entity.pdbx_description
1 polymer ?
#
loop_
_entity_poly.entity_id
_entity_poly.type
_entity_poly.pdbx_seq_one_letter_code
_entity_poly.pdbx_strand_id
1 'polypeptide(L)'
;MSLPPNVPLDRIPSGQPPPGVIPNFVNPPSYAHEIRVLEGVFMSLMLIAVLVRVYVRFRLVKAWGWDDYFCIAAAFGSLAHMIMYTQTLGIGFGRHIWDIPVSMLVGNSYLFSVNGIIYPLTILFAKLSILLLFVRIFSVNQGMRITIYVGMAVLTLFYVAMACVAIASMVQCDGLDADSIQFCRNYSGPIILLNASFNVATDFWILLMPIPLLLKLNLRLRQKLGIVAVFLAGVAACAASLARLIEFSINYHSEDVLWTQAINACFTIVEINIAIIVASSSCLPAFYKHAHVSLLSTSSSIRRFFTTRGTSVHSQTSIHNQSSESMKMRRSTEIPDVPPLPKTSYSERS
;
A
#
# COMPACT_ATOMS: atom_id res chain seq x y z
N MET A 1 26.37 -31.87 -0.65
CA MET A 1 27.53 -32.02 -1.55
C MET A 1 28.76 -31.62 -0.73
N SER A 2 29.61 -32.57 -0.36
CA SER A 2 30.87 -32.27 0.34
C SER A 2 31.79 -31.54 -0.64
N LEU A 3 32.22 -30.32 -0.29
CA LEU A 3 33.10 -29.53 -1.13
C LEU A 3 34.47 -30.24 -1.24
N PRO A 4 34.96 -30.54 -2.45
CA PRO A 4 36.28 -31.16 -2.60
C PRO A 4 37.36 -30.17 -2.12
N PRO A 5 38.30 -30.60 -1.27
CA PRO A 5 39.40 -29.74 -0.86
C PRO A 5 40.26 -29.39 -2.08
N ASN A 6 40.56 -28.09 -2.25
CA ASN A 6 41.45 -27.51 -3.28
C ASN A 6 40.86 -27.11 -4.65
N VAL A 7 39.54 -27.03 -4.82
CA VAL A 7 38.94 -26.43 -6.04
C VAL A 7 38.47 -25.00 -5.74
N PRO A 8 38.86 -23.97 -6.53
CA PRO A 8 38.36 -22.61 -6.33
C PRO A 8 36.84 -22.57 -6.47
N LEU A 9 36.16 -22.07 -5.42
CA LEU A 9 34.69 -22.02 -5.30
C LEU A 9 34.01 -21.24 -6.45
N ASP A 10 34.75 -20.39 -7.15
CA ASP A 10 34.29 -19.60 -8.29
C ASP A 10 34.05 -20.42 -9.58
N ARG A 11 34.53 -21.67 -9.62
CA ARG A 11 34.38 -22.56 -10.79
C ARG A 11 33.46 -23.75 -10.55
N ILE A 12 32.90 -23.85 -9.35
CA ILE A 12 32.00 -24.94 -8.96
C ILE A 12 30.56 -24.44 -9.14
N PRO A 13 29.73 -25.10 -9.98
CA PRO A 13 28.32 -24.77 -10.07
C PRO A 13 27.62 -25.04 -8.74
N SER A 14 26.66 -24.19 -8.38
CA SER A 14 25.97 -24.31 -7.08
C SER A 14 24.94 -25.44 -7.02
N GLY A 15 24.58 -26.01 -8.17
CA GLY A 15 23.72 -27.17 -8.28
C GLY A 15 24.11 -28.08 -9.43
N GLN A 16 23.56 -29.29 -9.45
CA GLN A 16 23.79 -30.23 -10.54
C GLN A 16 22.97 -29.82 -11.76
N PRO A 17 23.59 -29.66 -12.95
CA PRO A 17 22.84 -29.39 -14.17
C PRO A 17 22.06 -30.64 -14.62
N PRO A 18 20.92 -30.47 -15.30
CA PRO A 18 20.22 -31.58 -15.94
C PRO A 18 21.11 -32.32 -16.96
N PRO A 19 20.84 -33.60 -17.27
CA PRO A 19 21.62 -34.34 -18.26
C PRO A 19 21.69 -33.60 -19.60
N GLY A 20 22.90 -33.32 -20.07
CA GLY A 20 23.16 -32.62 -21.35
C GLY A 20 23.22 -31.09 -21.28
N VAL A 21 23.05 -30.48 -20.10
CA VAL A 21 23.18 -29.03 -19.90
C VAL A 21 24.57 -28.68 -19.38
N ILE A 22 25.23 -27.71 -20.03
CA ILE A 22 26.53 -27.18 -19.61
C ILE A 22 26.28 -25.85 -18.88
N PRO A 23 26.77 -25.69 -17.63
CA PRO A 23 26.69 -24.42 -16.90
C PRO A 23 27.22 -23.23 -17.68
N ASN A 24 26.45 -22.14 -17.73
CA ASN A 24 26.81 -20.91 -18.41
C ASN A 24 26.96 -19.75 -17.41
N PHE A 25 28.20 -19.48 -17.00
CA PHE A 25 28.50 -18.42 -16.04
C PHE A 25 28.58 -17.01 -16.66
N VAL A 26 28.61 -16.89 -17.99
CA VAL A 26 28.89 -15.61 -18.68
C VAL A 26 27.60 -14.86 -19.01
N ASN A 27 26.62 -15.54 -19.60
CA ASN A 27 25.33 -14.94 -19.93
C ASN A 27 24.18 -15.96 -19.80
N PRO A 28 23.83 -16.35 -18.55
CA PRO A 28 22.76 -17.30 -18.31
C PRO A 28 21.37 -16.66 -18.53
N PRO A 29 20.36 -17.47 -18.91
CA PRO A 29 18.97 -17.02 -18.91
C PRO A 29 18.58 -16.55 -17.49
N SER A 30 17.80 -15.48 -17.40
CA SER A 30 17.48 -14.88 -16.11
C SER A 30 16.15 -14.14 -16.08
N TYR A 31 15.42 -14.27 -14.98
CA TYR A 31 14.22 -13.48 -14.66
C TYR A 31 14.52 -12.08 -14.08
N ALA A 32 15.79 -11.67 -14.04
CA ALA A 32 16.20 -10.42 -13.41
C ALA A 32 15.56 -9.19 -14.05
N HIS A 33 15.32 -9.21 -15.37
CA HIS A 33 14.70 -8.09 -16.07
C HIS A 33 13.22 -7.95 -15.69
N GLU A 34 12.49 -9.06 -15.71
CA GLU A 34 11.08 -9.16 -15.37
C GLU A 34 10.81 -8.71 -13.94
N ILE A 35 11.63 -9.18 -12.99
CA ILE A 35 11.54 -8.80 -11.59
C ILE A 35 11.76 -7.29 -11.42
N ARG A 36 12.82 -6.72 -12.02
CA ARG A 36 13.10 -5.27 -11.90
C ARG A 36 11.98 -4.41 -12.48
N VAL A 37 11.39 -4.82 -13.60
CA VAL A 37 10.26 -4.10 -14.21
C VAL A 37 9.04 -4.15 -13.29
N LEU A 38 8.70 -5.33 -12.75
CA LEU A 38 7.58 -5.49 -11.82
C LEU A 38 7.79 -4.66 -10.55
N GLU A 39 8.97 -4.71 -9.95
CA GLU A 39 9.33 -3.90 -8.79
C GLU A 39 9.17 -2.41 -9.08
N GLY A 40 9.77 -1.92 -10.17
CA GLY A 40 9.71 -0.51 -10.52
C GLY A 40 8.27 0.00 -10.69
N VAL A 41 7.42 -0.77 -11.37
CA VAL A 41 6.01 -0.40 -11.60
C VAL A 41 5.19 -0.45 -10.32
N PHE A 42 5.19 -1.59 -9.63
CA PHE A 42 4.31 -1.80 -8.46
C PHE A 42 4.77 -0.98 -7.24
N MET A 43 6.07 -0.79 -7.04
CA MET A 43 6.59 0.08 -5.98
C MET A 43 6.24 1.54 -6.21
N SER A 44 6.32 2.02 -7.46
CA SER A 44 5.94 3.39 -7.79
C SER A 44 4.45 3.63 -7.51
N LEU A 45 3.59 2.70 -7.94
CA LEU A 45 2.15 2.78 -7.67
C LEU A 45 1.83 2.71 -6.18
N MET A 46 2.49 1.81 -5.44
CA MET A 46 2.33 1.66 -4.00
C MET A 46 2.76 2.94 -3.26
N LEU A 47 3.91 3.52 -3.61
CA LEU A 47 4.41 4.74 -2.99
C LEU A 47 3.46 5.92 -3.23
N ILE A 48 2.98 6.08 -4.47
CA ILE A 48 1.97 7.12 -4.79
C ILE A 48 0.72 6.93 -3.94
N ALA A 49 0.20 5.70 -3.84
CA ALA A 49 -1.00 5.40 -3.06
C ALA A 49 -0.83 5.73 -1.56
N VAL A 50 0.32 5.37 -0.98
CA VAL A 50 0.65 5.67 0.43
C VAL A 50 0.84 7.16 0.65
N LEU A 51 1.52 7.87 -0.25
CA LEU A 51 1.68 9.33 -0.15
C LEU A 51 0.33 10.07 -0.21
N VAL A 52 -0.56 9.64 -1.13
CA VAL A 52 -1.93 10.18 -1.19
C VAL A 52 -2.66 9.90 0.11
N ARG A 53 -2.57 8.68 0.65
CA ARG A 53 -3.17 8.31 1.93
C ARG A 53 -2.68 9.23 3.06
N VAL A 54 -1.37 9.39 3.21
CA VAL A 54 -0.76 10.24 4.25
C VAL A 54 -1.21 11.68 4.09
N TYR A 55 -1.20 12.23 2.88
CA TYR A 55 -1.66 13.60 2.62
C TYR A 55 -3.14 13.79 2.99
N VAL A 56 -4.01 12.88 2.56
CA VAL A 56 -5.45 12.93 2.87
C VAL A 56 -5.68 12.84 4.36
N ARG A 57 -5.01 11.92 5.07
CA ARG A 57 -5.20 11.70 6.50
C ARG A 57 -4.66 12.82 7.36
N PHE A 58 -3.51 13.38 6.98
CA PHE A 58 -2.85 14.44 7.73
C PHE A 58 -3.45 15.83 7.45
N ARG A 59 -3.76 16.16 6.20
CA ARG A 59 -4.20 17.52 5.81
C ARG A 59 -5.70 17.65 5.58
N LEU A 60 -6.34 16.68 4.93
CA LEU A 60 -7.74 16.82 4.49
C LEU A 60 -8.74 16.34 5.55
N VAL A 61 -8.60 15.08 5.97
CA VAL A 61 -9.53 14.42 6.90
C VAL A 61 -9.09 14.64 8.36
N LYS A 62 -7.79 14.88 8.60
CA LYS A 62 -7.20 15.11 9.92
C LYS A 62 -7.60 14.04 10.96
N ALA A 63 -7.62 12.79 10.52
CA ALA A 63 -8.11 11.69 11.34
C ALA A 63 -7.20 10.47 11.18
N TRP A 64 -6.01 10.62 11.76
CA TRP A 64 -4.97 9.59 11.83
C TRP A 64 -5.41 8.44 12.71
N GLY A 65 -5.21 7.21 12.25
CA GLY A 65 -5.59 5.99 12.95
C GLY A 65 -4.49 4.95 12.98
N TRP A 66 -4.72 3.88 13.76
CA TRP A 66 -3.85 2.71 13.77
C TRP A 66 -3.70 2.07 12.37
N ASP A 67 -4.74 2.15 11.54
CA ASP A 67 -4.69 1.67 10.15
C ASP A 67 -3.60 2.37 9.32
N ASP A 68 -3.32 3.64 9.60
CA ASP A 68 -2.27 4.43 8.92
C ASP A 68 -0.86 3.98 9.32
N TYR A 69 -0.61 3.72 10.62
CA TYR A 69 0.69 3.26 11.09
C TYR A 69 1.06 1.90 10.49
N PHE A 70 0.14 0.94 10.50
CA PHE A 70 0.37 -0.38 9.90
C PHE A 70 0.52 -0.30 8.37
N CYS A 71 -0.18 0.60 7.69
CA CYS A 71 0.00 0.83 6.26
C CYS A 71 1.42 1.31 5.93
N ILE A 72 1.92 2.28 6.70
CA ILE A 72 3.27 2.82 6.52
C ILE A 72 4.33 1.77 6.87
N ALA A 73 4.12 0.99 7.94
CA ALA A 73 5.01 -0.12 8.29
C ALA A 73 5.07 -1.17 7.17
N ALA A 74 3.93 -1.51 6.56
CA ALA A 74 3.89 -2.40 5.40
C ALA A 74 4.62 -1.80 4.18
N ALA A 75 4.51 -0.49 3.94
CA ALA A 75 5.22 0.19 2.86
C ALA A 75 6.75 0.14 3.06
N PHE A 76 7.24 0.35 4.29
CA PHE A 76 8.65 0.15 4.63
C PHE A 76 9.08 -1.31 4.44
N GLY A 77 8.25 -2.27 4.82
CA GLY A 77 8.49 -3.69 4.57
C GLY A 77 8.59 -4.04 3.08
N SER A 78 7.72 -3.46 2.25
CA SER A 78 7.78 -3.60 0.78
C SER A 78 9.05 -3.00 0.20
N LEU A 79 9.47 -1.82 0.70
CA LEU A 79 10.74 -1.21 0.31
C LEU A 79 11.95 -2.06 0.70
N ALA A 80 11.92 -2.66 1.89
CA ALA A 80 12.96 -3.57 2.33
C ALA A 80 13.05 -4.80 1.40
N HIS A 81 11.92 -5.39 0.99
CA HIS A 81 11.91 -6.47 0.00
C HIS A 81 12.55 -6.06 -1.32
N MET A 82 12.21 -4.87 -1.84
CA MET A 82 12.78 -4.38 -3.10
C MET A 82 14.31 -4.29 -3.02
N ILE A 83 14.84 -3.78 -1.91
CA ILE A 83 16.29 -3.69 -1.68
C ILE A 83 16.92 -5.10 -1.64
N MET A 84 16.30 -6.04 -0.91
CA MET A 84 16.78 -7.41 -0.82
C MET A 84 16.74 -8.13 -2.18
N TYR A 85 15.66 -8.00 -2.94
CA TYR A 85 15.56 -8.58 -4.28
C TYR A 85 16.59 -7.98 -5.24
N THR A 86 16.76 -6.65 -5.23
CA THR A 86 17.79 -6.00 -6.06
C THR A 86 19.20 -6.53 -5.74
N GLN A 87 19.52 -6.75 -4.46
CA GLN A 87 20.80 -7.33 -4.03
C GLN A 87 20.93 -8.80 -4.44
N THR A 88 19.88 -9.60 -4.22
CA THR A 88 19.89 -11.03 -4.56
C THR A 88 19.94 -11.28 -6.07
N LEU A 89 19.33 -10.41 -6.89
CA LEU A 89 19.49 -10.44 -8.35
C LEU A 89 20.95 -10.24 -8.78
N GLY A 90 21.71 -9.44 -8.02
CA GLY A 90 23.14 -9.21 -8.28
C GLY A 90 24.02 -10.45 -8.08
N ILE A 91 23.62 -11.35 -7.17
CA ILE A 91 24.34 -12.60 -6.87
C ILE A 91 23.81 -13.82 -7.65
N GLY A 92 22.87 -13.60 -8.57
CA GLY A 92 22.36 -14.62 -9.48
C GLY A 92 20.95 -15.14 -9.20
N PHE A 93 20.20 -14.53 -8.27
CA PHE A 93 18.77 -14.87 -8.11
C PHE A 93 18.00 -14.72 -9.43
N GLY A 94 17.16 -15.71 -9.74
CA GLY A 94 16.47 -15.79 -11.03
C GLY A 94 17.30 -16.31 -12.19
N ARG A 95 18.51 -16.83 -11.95
CA ARG A 95 19.22 -17.73 -12.86
C ARG A 95 19.07 -19.16 -12.37
N HIS A 96 19.30 -20.12 -13.24
CA HIS A 96 19.36 -21.52 -12.83
C HIS A 96 20.49 -21.76 -11.82
N ILE A 97 20.26 -22.61 -10.83
CA ILE A 97 21.23 -22.85 -9.74
C ILE A 97 22.60 -23.37 -10.23
N TRP A 98 22.63 -24.11 -11.35
CA TRP A 98 23.87 -24.58 -11.95
C TRP A 98 24.66 -23.50 -12.70
N ASP A 99 24.04 -22.37 -13.05
CA ASP A 99 24.69 -21.24 -13.74
C ASP A 99 25.34 -20.23 -12.77
N ILE A 100 25.37 -20.53 -11.47
CA ILE A 100 25.84 -19.64 -10.42
C ILE A 100 27.01 -20.30 -9.66
N PRO A 101 28.14 -19.62 -9.46
CA PRO A 101 29.24 -20.16 -8.68
C PRO A 101 28.92 -20.19 -7.17
N VAL A 102 29.39 -21.23 -6.48
CA VAL A 102 29.10 -21.45 -5.04
C VAL A 102 29.53 -20.27 -4.17
N SER A 103 30.64 -19.61 -4.50
CA SER A 103 31.16 -18.45 -3.76
C SER A 103 30.16 -17.29 -3.65
N MET A 104 29.31 -17.10 -4.68
CA MET A 104 28.29 -16.05 -4.69
C MET A 104 27.14 -16.34 -3.73
N LEU A 105 26.76 -17.61 -3.57
CA LEU A 105 25.63 -17.99 -2.70
C LEU A 105 26.04 -18.12 -1.24
N VAL A 106 27.18 -18.73 -0.95
CA VAL A 106 27.63 -18.94 0.44
C VAL A 106 27.92 -17.61 1.13
N GLY A 107 28.55 -16.65 0.43
CA GLY A 107 28.83 -15.33 0.99
C GLY A 107 27.60 -14.44 1.21
N ASN A 108 26.46 -14.76 0.60
CA ASN A 108 25.27 -13.91 0.59
C ASN A 108 23.98 -14.63 1.03
N SER A 109 24.10 -15.82 1.62
CA SER A 109 22.97 -16.64 2.08
C SER A 109 22.07 -15.90 3.07
N TYR A 110 22.66 -14.99 3.88
CA TYR A 110 21.95 -14.15 4.84
C TYR A 110 20.85 -13.30 4.21
N LEU A 111 20.98 -12.89 2.94
CA LEU A 111 19.96 -12.09 2.24
C LEU A 111 18.64 -12.83 2.12
N PHE A 112 18.69 -14.13 1.78
CA PHE A 112 17.49 -14.97 1.68
C PHE A 112 16.84 -15.19 3.04
N SER A 113 17.67 -15.40 4.06
CA SER A 113 17.24 -15.61 5.44
C SER A 113 16.55 -14.37 6.02
N VAL A 114 17.14 -13.18 5.83
CA VAL A 114 16.55 -11.90 6.22
C VAL A 114 15.22 -11.66 5.49
N ASN A 115 15.17 -11.93 4.18
CA ASN A 115 13.93 -11.82 3.42
C ASN A 115 12.82 -12.74 3.96
N GLY A 116 13.17 -13.95 4.43
CA GLY A 116 12.26 -14.88 5.10
C GLY A 116 11.63 -14.34 6.39
N ILE A 117 12.28 -13.39 7.07
CA ILE A 117 11.75 -12.71 8.27
C ILE A 117 10.90 -11.49 7.88
N ILE A 118 11.38 -10.70 6.92
CA ILE A 118 10.71 -9.45 6.52
C ILE A 118 9.37 -9.74 5.84
N TYR A 119 9.29 -10.80 5.03
CA TYR A 119 8.08 -11.22 4.32
C TYR A 119 6.83 -11.40 5.21
N PRO A 120 6.83 -12.31 6.20
CA PRO A 120 5.65 -12.54 7.02
C PRO A 120 5.23 -11.28 7.80
N LEU A 121 6.19 -10.47 8.26
CA LEU A 121 5.90 -9.22 8.96
C LEU A 121 5.25 -8.17 8.05
N THR A 122 5.75 -8.04 6.82
CA THR A 122 5.21 -7.10 5.83
C THR A 122 3.77 -7.42 5.49
N ILE A 123 3.49 -8.70 5.23
CA ILE A 123 2.13 -9.19 4.96
C ILE A 123 1.22 -9.00 6.17
N LEU A 124 1.70 -9.30 7.38
CA LEU A 124 0.95 -9.06 8.62
C LEU A 124 0.53 -7.60 8.71
N PHE A 125 1.46 -6.66 8.53
CA PHE A 125 1.16 -5.22 8.62
C PHE A 125 0.17 -4.77 7.53
N ALA A 126 0.30 -5.28 6.31
CA ALA A 126 -0.65 -4.99 5.24
C ALA A 126 -2.08 -5.46 5.61
N LYS A 127 -2.20 -6.70 6.09
CA LYS A 127 -3.49 -7.29 6.51
C LYS A 127 -4.09 -6.59 7.73
N LEU A 128 -3.28 -6.26 8.74
CA LEU A 128 -3.72 -5.49 9.90
C LEU A 128 -4.22 -4.11 9.50
N SER A 129 -3.55 -3.43 8.56
CA SER A 129 -4.02 -2.14 8.04
C SER A 129 -5.42 -2.25 7.42
N ILE A 130 -5.68 -3.28 6.60
CA ILE A 130 -6.99 -3.52 5.99
C ILE A 130 -8.05 -3.85 7.05
N LEU A 131 -7.73 -4.70 8.02
CA LEU A 131 -8.67 -5.09 9.08
C LEU A 131 -9.01 -3.91 10.00
N LEU A 132 -8.03 -3.10 10.40
CA LEU A 132 -8.26 -1.89 11.20
C LEU A 132 -9.10 -0.86 10.43
N LEU A 133 -8.90 -0.76 9.12
CA LEU A 133 -9.76 0.03 8.25
C LEU A 133 -11.20 -0.52 8.27
N PHE A 134 -11.40 -1.84 8.24
CA PHE A 134 -12.73 -2.45 8.37
C PHE A 134 -13.37 -2.20 9.73
N VAL A 135 -12.63 -2.23 10.84
CA VAL A 135 -13.16 -1.85 12.17
C VAL A 135 -13.72 -0.43 12.15
N ARG A 136 -13.01 0.48 11.48
CA ARG A 136 -13.41 1.89 11.37
C ARG A 136 -14.65 2.09 10.50
N ILE A 137 -14.75 1.35 9.40
CA ILE A 137 -15.90 1.45 8.46
C ILE A 137 -17.15 0.79 9.06
N PHE A 138 -17.01 -0.38 9.67
CA PHE A 138 -18.13 -1.18 10.16
C PHE A 138 -18.34 -1.05 11.68
N SER A 139 -18.04 0.13 12.23
CA SER A 139 -18.07 0.42 13.67
C SER A 139 -19.43 0.13 14.34
N VAL A 140 -20.52 0.17 13.56
CA VAL A 140 -21.91 -0.04 14.01
C VAL A 140 -22.25 -1.51 14.24
N ASN A 141 -21.60 -2.45 13.54
CA ASN A 141 -21.95 -3.88 13.63
C ASN A 141 -21.02 -4.62 14.61
N GLN A 142 -21.52 -4.91 15.82
CA GLN A 142 -20.74 -5.55 16.89
C GLN A 142 -20.23 -6.94 16.50
N GLY A 143 -21.03 -7.77 15.82
CA GLY A 143 -20.61 -9.11 15.39
C GLY A 143 -19.42 -9.06 14.44
N MET A 144 -19.46 -8.14 13.46
CA MET A 144 -18.36 -7.93 12.52
C MET A 144 -17.08 -7.47 13.23
N ARG A 145 -17.20 -6.57 14.22
CA ARG A 145 -16.05 -6.10 15.00
C ARG A 145 -15.37 -7.25 15.74
N ILE A 146 -16.15 -8.13 16.37
CA ILE A 146 -15.61 -9.31 17.06
C ILE A 146 -14.87 -10.22 16.08
N THR A 147 -15.46 -10.51 14.92
CA THR A 147 -14.81 -11.30 13.86
C THR A 147 -13.49 -10.68 13.41
N ILE A 148 -13.44 -9.36 13.25
CA ILE A 148 -12.21 -8.65 12.89
C ILE A 148 -11.16 -8.72 14.00
N TYR A 149 -11.52 -8.48 15.26
CA TYR A 149 -10.57 -8.56 16.39
C TYR A 149 -10.00 -9.96 16.57
N VAL A 150 -10.84 -10.99 16.46
CA VAL A 150 -10.40 -12.39 16.50
C VAL A 150 -9.45 -12.68 15.34
N GLY A 151 -9.81 -12.25 14.13
CA GLY A 151 -8.93 -12.42 12.97
C GLY A 151 -7.59 -11.70 13.12
N MET A 152 -7.58 -10.47 13.62
CA MET A 152 -6.32 -9.75 13.90
C MET A 152 -5.45 -10.49 14.90
N ALA A 153 -6.04 -11.06 15.97
CA ALA A 153 -5.29 -11.86 16.93
C ALA A 153 -4.70 -13.13 16.31
N VAL A 154 -5.51 -13.87 15.52
CA VAL A 154 -5.07 -15.09 14.82
C VAL A 154 -3.97 -14.80 13.81
N LEU A 155 -4.11 -13.76 12.98
CA LEU A 155 -3.09 -13.34 12.02
C LEU A 155 -1.79 -12.95 12.74
N THR A 156 -1.89 -12.13 13.78
CA THR A 156 -0.71 -11.66 14.53
C THR A 156 0.02 -12.84 15.14
N LEU A 157 -0.70 -13.75 15.81
CA LEU A 157 -0.09 -14.93 16.41
C LEU A 157 0.60 -15.82 15.36
N PHE A 158 -0.07 -16.07 14.24
CA PHE A 158 0.48 -16.89 13.17
C PHE A 158 1.74 -16.27 12.55
N TYR A 159 1.67 -15.02 12.07
CA TYR A 159 2.81 -14.40 11.39
C TYR A 159 3.98 -14.09 12.32
N VAL A 160 3.72 -13.79 13.60
CA VAL A 160 4.79 -13.67 14.61
C VAL A 160 5.44 -15.03 14.85
N ALA A 161 4.67 -16.12 14.96
CA ALA A 161 5.23 -17.46 15.07
C ALA A 161 6.08 -17.82 13.85
N MET A 162 5.61 -17.51 12.63
CA MET A 162 6.39 -17.71 11.40
C MET A 162 7.68 -16.89 11.37
N ALA A 163 7.66 -15.65 11.85
CA ALA A 163 8.87 -14.84 11.98
C ALA A 163 9.84 -15.42 13.00
N CYS A 164 9.36 -15.90 14.15
CA CYS A 164 10.18 -16.60 15.15
C CYS A 164 10.82 -17.87 14.58
N VAL A 165 10.06 -18.65 13.80
CA VAL A 165 10.57 -19.84 13.10
C VAL A 165 11.63 -19.46 12.07
N ALA A 166 11.43 -18.38 11.31
CA ALA A 166 12.42 -17.89 10.36
C ALA A 166 13.72 -17.47 11.06
N ILE A 167 13.62 -16.76 12.19
CA ILE A 167 14.79 -16.37 13.03
C ILE A 167 15.50 -17.61 13.58
N ALA A 168 14.77 -18.57 14.13
CA ALA A 168 15.36 -19.82 14.64
C ALA A 168 16.08 -20.60 13.52
N SER A 169 15.48 -20.62 12.33
CA SER A 169 16.08 -21.24 11.15
C SER A 169 17.36 -20.53 10.73
N MET A 170 17.45 -19.19 10.83
CA MET A 170 18.70 -18.47 10.54
C MET A 170 19.86 -18.96 11.41
N VAL A 171 19.61 -19.24 12.69
CA VAL A 171 20.65 -19.67 13.64
C VAL A 171 21.06 -21.12 13.41
N GLN A 172 20.10 -22.02 13.10
CA GLN A 172 20.37 -23.44 12.88
C GLN A 172 20.90 -23.78 11.49
N CYS A 173 20.59 -22.94 10.49
CA CYS A 173 21.01 -23.12 9.11
C CYS A 173 22.32 -22.39 8.75
N ASP A 174 22.99 -21.76 9.71
CA ASP A 174 24.27 -21.06 9.49
C ASP A 174 25.46 -22.04 9.37
N GLY A 175 25.28 -23.30 9.80
CA GLY A 175 26.28 -24.35 9.67
C GLY A 175 26.35 -24.95 8.26
N LEU A 176 27.57 -25.13 7.74
CA LEU A 176 27.85 -25.84 6.48
C LEU A 176 27.91 -27.37 6.65
N ASP A 177 27.62 -27.87 7.85
CA ASP A 177 27.62 -29.29 8.15
C ASP A 177 26.45 -30.00 7.44
N ALA A 178 26.68 -31.24 7.01
CA ALA A 178 25.71 -32.02 6.25
C ALA A 178 24.37 -32.18 7.00
N ASP A 179 24.41 -32.30 8.32
CA ASP A 179 23.24 -32.43 9.17
C ASP A 179 22.41 -31.13 9.23
N SER A 180 23.08 -29.97 9.33
CA SER A 180 22.42 -28.65 9.28
C SER A 180 21.74 -28.43 7.94
N ILE A 181 22.42 -28.75 6.83
CA ILE A 181 21.87 -28.59 5.48
C ILE A 181 20.65 -29.51 5.28
N GLN A 182 20.73 -30.77 5.74
CA GLN A 182 19.64 -31.73 5.61
C GLN A 182 18.43 -31.35 6.48
N PHE A 183 18.67 -30.88 7.71
CA PHE A 183 17.63 -30.37 8.60
C PHE A 183 16.91 -29.18 7.97
N CYS A 184 17.65 -28.20 7.47
CA CYS A 184 17.08 -27.00 6.87
C CYS A 184 16.31 -27.31 5.58
N ARG A 185 16.81 -28.21 4.73
CA ARG A 185 16.08 -28.64 3.51
C ARG A 185 14.74 -29.29 3.86
N ASN A 186 14.71 -30.20 4.83
CA ASN A 186 13.49 -30.92 5.21
C ASN A 186 12.48 -30.04 5.97
N TYR A 187 12.97 -29.02 6.68
CA TYR A 187 12.13 -28.12 7.48
C TYR A 187 11.56 -26.94 6.68
N SER A 188 12.33 -26.40 5.72
CA SER A 188 11.93 -25.19 4.97
C SER A 188 10.69 -25.39 4.12
N GLY A 189 10.60 -26.53 3.42
CA GLY A 189 9.49 -26.83 2.49
C GLY A 189 8.11 -26.79 3.17
N PRO A 190 7.87 -27.60 4.23
CA PRO A 190 6.58 -27.64 4.91
C PRO A 190 6.19 -26.29 5.54
N ILE A 191 7.16 -25.55 6.08
CA ILE A 191 6.95 -24.24 6.69
C ILE A 191 6.54 -23.20 5.63
N ILE A 192 7.20 -23.19 4.47
CA ILE A 192 6.82 -22.30 3.35
C ILE A 192 5.43 -22.67 2.84
N LEU A 193 5.11 -23.96 2.71
CA LEU A 193 3.79 -24.42 2.26
C LEU A 193 2.69 -24.01 3.25
N LEU A 194 2.93 -24.16 4.55
CA LEU A 194 2.00 -23.75 5.61
C LEU A 194 1.77 -22.23 5.57
N ASN A 195 2.84 -21.44 5.47
CA ASN A 195 2.76 -19.99 5.34
C ASN A 195 1.98 -19.58 4.10
N ALA A 196 2.28 -20.19 2.94
CA ALA A 196 1.61 -19.90 1.68
C ALA A 196 0.12 -20.24 1.73
N SER A 197 -0.24 -21.40 2.29
CA SER A 197 -1.62 -21.86 2.41
C SER A 197 -2.43 -20.95 3.34
N PHE A 198 -1.88 -20.62 4.52
CA PHE A 198 -2.52 -19.72 5.46
C PHE A 198 -2.69 -18.31 4.88
N ASN A 199 -1.69 -17.85 4.14
CA ASN A 199 -1.73 -16.56 3.49
C ASN A 199 -2.88 -16.45 2.47
N VAL A 200 -3.02 -17.45 1.59
CA VAL A 200 -4.13 -17.52 0.63
C VAL A 200 -5.48 -17.60 1.35
N ALA A 201 -5.60 -18.48 2.36
CA ALA A 201 -6.84 -18.63 3.11
C ALA A 201 -7.28 -17.31 3.76
N THR A 202 -6.34 -16.56 4.31
CA THR A 202 -6.61 -15.29 4.97
C THR A 202 -6.90 -14.16 3.98
N ASP A 203 -6.33 -14.18 2.77
CA ASP A 203 -6.68 -13.23 1.71
C ASP A 203 -8.14 -13.37 1.30
N PHE A 204 -8.58 -14.61 1.03
CA PHE A 204 -9.98 -14.88 0.70
C PHE A 204 -10.91 -14.53 1.86
N TRP A 205 -10.52 -14.82 3.10
CA TRP A 205 -11.32 -14.44 4.27
C TRP A 205 -11.51 -12.93 4.38
N ILE A 206 -10.43 -12.13 4.22
CA ILE A 206 -10.51 -10.66 4.25
C ILE A 206 -11.35 -10.14 3.07
N LEU A 207 -11.19 -10.72 1.87
CA LEU A 207 -11.92 -10.33 0.67
C LEU A 207 -13.43 -10.57 0.80
N LEU A 208 -13.82 -11.72 1.35
CA LEU A 208 -15.23 -12.13 1.48
C LEU A 208 -15.94 -11.44 2.63
N MET A 209 -15.21 -11.04 3.68
CA MET A 209 -15.75 -10.43 4.89
C MET A 209 -16.74 -9.26 4.65
N PRO A 210 -16.43 -8.24 3.83
CA PRO A 210 -17.33 -7.09 3.65
C PRO A 210 -18.55 -7.40 2.76
N ILE A 211 -18.55 -8.49 1.97
CA ILE A 211 -19.58 -8.75 0.95
C ILE A 211 -21.00 -8.83 1.54
N PRO A 212 -21.28 -9.63 2.59
CA PRO A 212 -22.64 -9.77 3.10
C PRO A 212 -23.21 -8.46 3.65
N LEU A 213 -22.34 -7.58 4.13
CA LEU A 213 -22.73 -6.28 4.68
C LEU A 213 -22.96 -5.25 3.57
N LEU A 214 -22.12 -5.29 2.53
CA LEU A 214 -22.28 -4.46 1.33
C LEU A 214 -23.58 -4.76 0.58
N LEU A 215 -24.01 -6.03 0.53
CA LEU A 215 -25.27 -6.43 -0.11
C LEU A 215 -26.52 -5.86 0.59
N LYS A 216 -26.42 -5.54 1.88
CA LYS A 216 -27.54 -4.97 2.67
C LYS A 216 -27.62 -3.45 2.58
N LEU A 217 -26.62 -2.78 2.00
CA LEU A 217 -26.47 -1.33 2.07
C LEU A 217 -26.84 -0.65 0.73
N ASN A 218 -27.88 0.19 0.75
CA ASN A 218 -28.30 0.98 -0.42
C ASN A 218 -27.34 2.16 -0.67
N LEU A 219 -26.25 1.90 -1.39
CA LEU A 219 -25.22 2.90 -1.70
C LEU A 219 -25.50 3.64 -3.02
N ARG A 220 -25.10 4.92 -3.08
CA ARG A 220 -25.14 5.71 -4.32
C ARG A 220 -24.13 5.17 -5.33
N LEU A 221 -24.43 5.25 -6.63
CA LEU A 221 -23.62 4.66 -7.72
C LEU A 221 -22.13 5.02 -7.64
N ARG A 222 -21.80 6.28 -7.30
CA ARG A 222 -20.40 6.73 -7.15
C ARG A 222 -19.64 6.03 -6.01
N GLN A 223 -20.31 5.71 -4.90
CA GLN A 223 -19.70 4.94 -3.80
C GLN A 223 -19.57 3.47 -4.16
N LYS A 224 -20.56 2.94 -4.90
CA LYS A 224 -20.55 1.57 -5.42
C LYS A 224 -19.35 1.31 -6.34
N LEU A 225 -19.03 2.25 -7.25
CA LEU A 225 -17.85 2.14 -8.13
C LEU A 225 -16.53 2.08 -7.37
N GLY A 226 -16.37 2.89 -6.32
CA GLY A 226 -15.17 2.84 -5.47
C GLY A 226 -15.00 1.48 -4.81
N ILE A 227 -16.08 0.93 -4.23
CA ILE A 227 -16.07 -0.38 -3.57
C ILE A 227 -15.76 -1.51 -4.57
N VAL A 228 -16.32 -1.44 -5.79
CA VAL A 228 -16.01 -2.42 -6.84
C VAL A 228 -14.53 -2.38 -7.21
N ALA A 229 -13.92 -1.20 -7.33
CA ALA A 229 -12.49 -1.08 -7.63
C ALA A 229 -11.61 -1.68 -6.53
N VAL A 230 -11.94 -1.44 -5.25
CA VAL A 230 -11.24 -2.06 -4.10
C VAL A 230 -11.41 -3.58 -4.12
N PHE A 231 -12.61 -4.07 -4.42
CA PHE A 231 -12.90 -5.49 -4.50
C PHE A 231 -12.12 -6.19 -5.63
N LEU A 232 -12.09 -5.59 -6.82
CA LEU A 232 -11.33 -6.11 -7.96
C LEU A 232 -9.82 -6.18 -7.67
N ALA A 233 -9.27 -5.14 -7.06
CA ALA A 233 -7.87 -5.14 -6.64
C ALA A 233 -7.61 -6.20 -5.54
N GLY A 234 -8.55 -6.41 -4.62
CA GLY A 234 -8.50 -7.50 -3.64
C GLY A 234 -8.51 -8.89 -4.29
N VAL A 235 -9.33 -9.10 -5.33
CA VAL A 235 -9.33 -10.34 -6.13
C VAL A 235 -7.98 -10.56 -6.82
N ALA A 236 -7.38 -9.51 -7.39
CA ALA A 236 -6.07 -9.60 -8.02
C ALA A 236 -4.97 -10.00 -7.01
N ALA A 237 -4.99 -9.44 -5.79
CA ALA A 237 -4.08 -9.87 -4.72
C ALA A 237 -4.29 -11.35 -4.36
N CYS A 238 -5.54 -11.79 -4.17
CA CYS A 238 -5.84 -13.20 -3.88
C CYS A 238 -5.37 -14.14 -5.00
N ALA A 239 -5.52 -13.72 -6.26
CA ALA A 239 -5.07 -14.49 -7.42
C ALA A 239 -3.54 -14.61 -7.46
N ALA A 240 -2.81 -13.54 -7.14
CA ALA A 240 -1.35 -13.57 -7.04
C ALA A 240 -0.88 -14.52 -5.92
N SER A 241 -1.49 -14.44 -4.73
CA SER A 241 -1.20 -15.36 -3.62
C SER A 241 -1.47 -16.82 -3.97
N LEU A 242 -2.57 -17.08 -4.67
CA LEU A 242 -2.94 -18.43 -5.10
C LEU A 242 -1.97 -18.96 -6.16
N ALA A 243 -1.60 -18.14 -7.15
CA ALA A 243 -0.62 -18.50 -8.15
C ALA A 243 0.74 -18.84 -7.51
N ARG A 244 1.18 -18.07 -6.51
CA ARG A 244 2.38 -18.36 -5.71
C ARG A 244 2.29 -19.70 -4.99
N LEU A 245 1.14 -20.03 -4.39
CA LEU A 245 0.94 -21.32 -3.72
C LEU A 245 0.98 -22.48 -4.71
N ILE A 246 0.34 -22.33 -5.87
CA ILE A 246 0.32 -23.35 -6.92
C ILE A 246 1.72 -23.60 -7.45
N GLU A 247 2.44 -22.52 -7.81
CA GLU A 247 3.79 -22.59 -8.35
C GLU A 247 4.76 -23.25 -7.35
N PHE A 248 4.69 -22.86 -6.07
CA PHE A 248 5.47 -23.51 -5.01
C PHE A 248 5.11 -24.98 -4.83
N SER A 249 3.83 -25.34 -4.92
CA SER A 249 3.37 -26.73 -4.76
C SER A 249 3.84 -27.63 -5.90
N ILE A 250 3.75 -27.15 -7.14
CA ILE A 250 4.22 -27.89 -8.33
C ILE A 250 5.73 -28.10 -8.28
N ASN A 251 6.47 -27.05 -7.88
CA ASN A 251 7.93 -27.07 -7.85
C ASN A 251 8.51 -27.46 -6.48
N TYR A 252 7.71 -28.04 -5.59
CA TYR A 252 8.10 -28.31 -4.21
C TYR A 252 9.38 -29.16 -4.10
N HIS A 253 9.55 -30.12 -5.02
CA HIS A 253 10.73 -31.01 -5.09
C HIS A 253 11.73 -30.60 -6.17
N SER A 254 11.60 -29.40 -6.75
CA SER A 254 12.53 -28.93 -7.78
C SER A 254 13.91 -28.71 -7.18
N GLU A 255 14.94 -29.23 -7.83
CA GLU A 255 16.34 -28.97 -7.45
C GLU A 255 16.79 -27.56 -7.84
N ASP A 256 16.07 -26.92 -8.76
CA ASP A 256 16.35 -25.56 -9.23
C ASP A 256 15.57 -24.51 -8.43
N VAL A 257 15.96 -24.38 -7.17
CA VAL A 257 15.27 -23.52 -6.20
C VAL A 257 15.37 -22.05 -6.58
N LEU A 258 16.50 -21.57 -7.11
CA LEU A 258 16.67 -20.14 -7.41
C LEU A 258 15.83 -19.68 -8.60
N TRP A 259 15.67 -20.52 -9.61
CA TRP A 259 14.82 -20.26 -10.76
C TRP A 259 13.34 -20.23 -10.37
N THR A 260 12.87 -21.27 -9.69
CA THR A 260 11.47 -21.42 -9.26
C THR A 260 11.08 -20.35 -8.24
N GLN A 261 11.98 -20.00 -7.31
CA GLN A 261 11.74 -18.94 -6.34
C GLN A 261 11.71 -17.54 -6.97
N ALA A 262 12.39 -17.32 -8.09
CA ALA A 262 12.29 -16.06 -8.82
C ALA A 262 10.92 -15.88 -9.50
N ILE A 263 10.32 -16.96 -10.02
CA ILE A 263 8.92 -16.93 -10.50
C ILE A 263 7.98 -16.61 -9.34
N ASN A 264 8.18 -17.25 -8.19
CA ASN A 264 7.42 -16.95 -6.96
C ASN A 264 7.60 -15.49 -6.49
N ALA A 265 8.78 -14.91 -6.67
CA ALA A 265 9.05 -13.52 -6.32
C ALA A 265 8.18 -12.54 -7.12
N CYS A 266 7.94 -12.80 -8.41
CA CYS A 266 7.04 -11.99 -9.24
C CYS A 266 5.63 -11.91 -8.63
N PHE A 267 5.07 -13.05 -8.18
CA PHE A 267 3.76 -13.06 -7.52
C PHE A 267 3.78 -12.34 -6.18
N THR A 268 4.84 -12.52 -5.38
CA THR A 268 5.03 -11.83 -4.10
C THR A 268 5.06 -10.29 -4.26
N ILE A 269 5.77 -9.79 -5.27
CA ILE A 269 5.85 -8.35 -5.56
C ILE A 269 4.47 -7.79 -5.86
N VAL A 270 3.70 -8.47 -6.70
CA VAL A 270 2.34 -8.08 -7.05
C VAL A 270 1.42 -8.12 -5.82
N GLU A 271 1.47 -9.20 -5.06
CA GLU A 271 0.66 -9.43 -3.87
C GLU A 271 0.81 -8.31 -2.82
N ILE A 272 2.05 -8.08 -2.35
CA ILE A 272 2.34 -7.12 -1.27
C ILE A 272 1.93 -5.71 -1.70
N ASN A 273 2.32 -5.30 -2.91
CA ASN A 273 2.08 -3.93 -3.36
C ASN A 273 0.60 -3.69 -3.64
N ILE A 274 -0.12 -4.64 -4.25
CA ILE A 274 -1.57 -4.51 -4.43
C ILE A 274 -2.28 -4.45 -3.07
N ALA A 275 -1.91 -5.28 -2.09
CA ALA A 275 -2.53 -5.24 -0.76
C ALA A 275 -2.40 -3.85 -0.10
N ILE A 276 -1.22 -3.22 -0.19
CA ILE A 276 -0.98 -1.87 0.34
C ILE A 276 -1.75 -0.79 -0.45
N ILE A 277 -1.81 -0.93 -1.78
CA ILE A 277 -2.61 -0.03 -2.64
C ILE A 277 -4.09 -0.13 -2.29
N VAL A 278 -4.61 -1.34 -2.11
CA VAL A 278 -5.99 -1.62 -1.68
C VAL A 278 -6.27 -0.97 -0.33
N ALA A 279 -5.38 -1.14 0.66
CA ALA A 279 -5.50 -0.48 1.95
C ALA A 279 -5.55 1.05 1.83
N SER A 280 -4.77 1.63 0.90
CA SER A 280 -4.72 3.07 0.65
C SER A 280 -5.88 3.61 -0.19
N SER A 281 -6.50 2.77 -1.01
CA SER A 281 -7.56 3.15 -1.97
C SER A 281 -8.79 3.78 -1.31
N SER A 282 -9.07 3.44 -0.05
CA SER A 282 -10.20 4.00 0.70
C SER A 282 -10.04 5.50 1.02
N CYS A 283 -8.85 6.06 0.86
CA CYS A 283 -8.60 7.51 0.97
C CYS A 283 -8.82 8.26 -0.35
N LEU A 284 -8.88 7.57 -1.50
CA LEU A 284 -9.02 8.18 -2.81
C LEU A 284 -10.31 9.00 -2.98
N PRO A 285 -11.50 8.58 -2.51
CA PRO A 285 -12.72 9.37 -2.68
C PRO A 285 -12.63 10.76 -2.03
N ALA A 286 -11.98 10.87 -0.88
CA ALA A 286 -11.77 12.14 -0.19
C ALA A 286 -10.77 13.03 -0.97
N PHE A 287 -9.71 12.42 -1.51
CA PHE A 287 -8.74 13.11 -2.36
C PHE A 287 -9.38 13.67 -3.64
N TYR A 288 -10.13 12.84 -4.39
CA TYR A 288 -10.80 13.24 -5.63
C TYR A 288 -11.77 14.40 -5.42
N LYS A 289 -12.56 14.37 -4.32
CA LYS A 289 -13.47 15.48 -3.99
C LYS A 289 -12.70 16.79 -3.77
N HIS A 290 -11.59 16.75 -3.05
CA HIS A 290 -10.77 17.94 -2.79
C HIS A 290 -10.07 18.45 -4.06
N ALA A 291 -9.46 17.54 -4.84
CA ALA A 291 -8.79 17.90 -6.09
C ALA A 291 -9.77 18.55 -7.09
N HIS A 292 -10.97 17.99 -7.24
CA HIS A 292 -12.00 18.54 -8.11
C HIS A 292 -12.50 19.92 -7.65
N VAL A 293 -12.72 20.11 -6.35
CA VAL A 293 -13.11 21.42 -5.79
C VAL A 293 -11.98 22.44 -5.93
N SER A 294 -10.73 22.04 -5.71
CA SER A 294 -9.56 22.90 -5.90
C SER A 294 -9.42 23.35 -7.36
N LEU A 295 -9.52 22.42 -8.32
CA LEU A 295 -9.45 22.72 -9.75
C LEU A 295 -10.56 23.67 -10.21
N LEU A 296 -11.80 23.48 -9.73
CA LEU A 296 -12.91 24.38 -10.02
C LEU A 296 -12.74 25.76 -9.36
N SER A 297 -12.21 25.81 -8.12
CA SER A 297 -11.91 27.06 -7.41
C SER A 297 -10.80 27.85 -8.09
N THR A 298 -9.73 27.19 -8.55
CA THR A 298 -8.64 27.80 -9.31
C THR A 298 -9.12 28.33 -10.66
N SER A 299 -9.98 27.58 -11.38
CA SER A 299 -10.62 28.06 -12.61
C SER A 299 -11.48 29.31 -12.37
N SER A 300 -12.26 29.34 -11.28
CA SER A 300 -13.06 30.52 -10.92
C SER A 300 -12.24 31.73 -10.48
N SER A 301 -11.10 31.50 -9.82
CA SER A 301 -10.15 32.56 -9.40
C SER A 301 -9.42 33.16 -10.60
N ILE A 302 -9.00 32.32 -11.56
CA ILE A 302 -8.41 32.76 -12.82
C ILE A 302 -9.43 33.55 -13.65
N ARG A 303 -10.67 33.06 -13.75
CA ARG A 303 -11.75 33.76 -14.48
C ARG A 303 -12.08 35.12 -13.85
N ARG A 304 -12.08 35.23 -12.51
CA ARG A 304 -12.20 36.51 -11.81
C ARG A 304 -11.02 37.44 -12.09
N PHE A 305 -9.79 36.94 -12.08
CA PHE A 305 -8.61 37.74 -12.40
C PHE A 305 -8.65 38.31 -13.84
N PHE A 306 -9.18 37.53 -14.79
CA PHE A 306 -9.39 37.99 -16.17
C PHE A 306 -10.60 38.92 -16.33
N THR A 307 -11.69 38.77 -15.56
CA THR A 307 -12.82 39.73 -15.62
C THR A 307 -12.53 41.05 -14.92
N THR A 308 -11.75 41.08 -13.83
CA THR A 308 -11.34 42.33 -13.17
C THR A 308 -10.38 43.16 -14.03
N ARG A 309 -9.64 42.53 -14.95
CA ARG A 309 -8.77 43.21 -15.92
C ARG A 309 -9.52 43.72 -17.16
N GLY A 310 -10.79 43.33 -17.35
CA GLY A 310 -11.67 43.80 -18.43
C GLY A 310 -12.61 44.95 -18.05
N THR A 311 -12.79 45.23 -16.75
CA THR A 311 -13.71 46.28 -16.25
C THR A 311 -13.02 47.57 -15.78
N SER A 312 -11.69 47.69 -15.87
CA SER A 312 -10.98 48.91 -15.47
C SER A 312 -10.93 50.02 -16.54
N VAL A 313 -11.71 49.93 -17.63
CA VAL A 313 -11.70 50.91 -18.74
C VAL A 313 -13.06 51.64 -18.94
N HIS A 314 -14.09 51.40 -18.11
CA HIS A 314 -15.40 52.04 -18.33
C HIS A 314 -16.05 52.71 -17.10
N SER A 315 -15.27 53.28 -16.18
CA SER A 315 -15.82 54.09 -15.08
C SER A 315 -15.16 55.46 -14.93
N GLN A 316 -14.88 56.14 -16.05
CA GLN A 316 -14.53 57.56 -16.06
C GLN A 316 -15.32 58.32 -17.14
N THR A 317 -16.65 58.27 -17.10
CA THR A 317 -17.46 59.15 -17.95
C THR A 317 -18.83 59.53 -17.37
N SER A 318 -18.93 59.69 -16.04
CA SER A 318 -20.20 60.10 -15.42
C SER A 318 -20.08 61.07 -14.24
N ILE A 319 -18.95 61.76 -14.07
CA ILE A 319 -18.79 62.79 -13.02
C ILE A 319 -19.09 64.22 -13.52
N HIS A 320 -19.28 64.46 -14.83
CA HIS A 320 -19.42 65.84 -15.35
C HIS A 320 -20.84 66.33 -15.67
N ASN A 321 -21.90 65.74 -15.09
CA ASN A 321 -23.27 66.23 -15.33
C ASN A 321 -24.13 66.51 -14.08
N GLN A 322 -23.58 66.40 -12.86
CA GLN A 322 -24.34 66.66 -11.62
C GLN A 322 -24.10 68.05 -11.00
N SER A 323 -23.23 68.89 -11.56
CA SER A 323 -22.95 70.24 -11.03
C SER A 323 -23.93 71.33 -11.47
N SER A 324 -24.90 71.01 -12.34
CA SER A 324 -25.82 72.00 -12.93
C SER A 324 -27.19 72.07 -12.26
N GLU A 325 -27.58 71.06 -11.45
CA GLU A 325 -28.91 71.01 -10.81
C GLU A 325 -28.91 71.49 -9.35
N SER A 326 -27.75 71.62 -8.70
CA SER A 326 -27.67 72.04 -7.29
C SER A 326 -27.96 73.54 -7.06
N MET A 327 -28.19 74.32 -8.12
CA MET A 327 -28.44 75.77 -8.05
C MET A 327 -29.92 76.16 -8.22
N LYS A 328 -30.84 75.20 -8.40
CA LYS A 328 -32.29 75.46 -8.51
C LYS A 328 -33.16 75.00 -7.34
N MET A 329 -32.61 74.32 -6.34
CA MET A 329 -33.37 73.79 -5.19
C MET A 329 -32.96 74.42 -3.85
N ARG A 330 -32.87 75.76 -3.79
CA ARG A 330 -32.59 76.50 -2.55
C ARG A 330 -33.62 77.61 -2.26
N ARG A 331 -34.86 77.41 -2.69
CA ARG A 331 -35.99 78.28 -2.34
C ARG A 331 -37.23 77.39 -2.13
N SER A 332 -37.92 77.62 -1.01
CA SER A 332 -39.06 76.83 -0.47
C SER A 332 -38.56 75.58 0.27
N THR A 333 -38.87 75.31 1.54
CA THR A 333 -40.11 75.57 2.29
C THR A 333 -39.87 75.31 3.79
N GLU A 334 -40.75 75.88 4.61
CA GLU A 334 -40.72 76.05 6.07
C GLU A 334 -40.82 74.78 6.94
N ILE A 335 -40.51 75.00 8.24
CA ILE A 335 -40.58 74.12 9.42
C ILE A 335 -42.05 73.95 9.87
N PRO A 336 -42.47 72.78 10.42
CA PRO A 336 -42.90 72.79 11.83
C PRO A 336 -42.63 71.52 12.67
N ASP A 337 -42.23 71.78 13.91
CA ASP A 337 -42.58 71.22 15.24
C ASP A 337 -42.65 69.72 15.57
N VAL A 338 -41.94 69.40 16.66
CA VAL A 338 -41.81 68.12 17.36
C VAL A 338 -42.73 68.09 18.59
N PRO A 339 -43.53 67.02 18.82
CA PRO A 339 -44.21 66.81 20.10
C PRO A 339 -43.32 66.08 21.14
N PRO A 340 -43.43 66.38 22.44
CA PRO A 340 -42.53 65.86 23.48
C PRO A 340 -42.96 64.50 24.07
N LEU A 341 -41.96 63.78 24.58
CA LEU A 341 -42.02 62.47 25.25
C LEU A 341 -42.71 62.52 26.62
N PRO A 342 -43.45 61.47 27.05
CA PRO A 342 -43.92 61.33 28.41
C PRO A 342 -42.86 60.69 29.34
N LYS A 343 -42.77 61.21 30.57
CA LYS A 343 -42.02 60.66 31.71
C LYS A 343 -42.97 59.95 32.69
N THR A 344 -42.36 59.12 33.56
CA THR A 344 -42.76 58.62 34.92
C THR A 344 -42.86 57.09 34.95
N SER A 345 -42.45 56.33 35.98
CA SER A 345 -41.80 56.58 37.28
C SER A 345 -41.48 55.20 37.91
N TYR A 346 -40.54 55.20 38.86
CA TYR A 346 -40.14 54.11 39.79
C TYR A 346 -41.30 53.40 40.53
N SER A 347 -41.14 52.11 40.85
CA SER A 347 -41.40 51.59 42.21
C SER A 347 -40.60 50.31 42.53
N GLU A 348 -40.06 50.28 43.74
CA GLU A 348 -39.38 49.16 44.43
C GLU A 348 -40.35 48.12 45.02
N ARG A 349 -39.75 47.08 45.64
CA ARG A 349 -40.27 46.02 46.55
C ARG A 349 -40.75 44.75 45.84
N SER A 350 -40.41 43.55 46.29
CA SER A 350 -39.70 43.05 47.49
C SER A 350 -39.36 41.58 47.27
#